data_AF-A0A834ESW1-F1
#
_entry.id   AF-A0A834ESW1-F1
#
_cell.length_a   1.000
_cell.length_b   1.000
_cell.length_c   1.000
_cell.angle_alpha   90.00
_cell.angle_beta   90.00
_cell.angle_gamma   90.00
#
_symmetry.space_group_name_H-M   'P 1'
#
loop_
_entity.id
_entity.type
_entity.pdbx_description
1 polymer ?
#
loop_
_entity_poly.entity_id
_entity_poly.type
_entity_poly.pdbx_seq_one_letter_code
_entity_poly.pdbx_strand_id
1 'polypeptide(L)'
;MSPQDLKEVDSKLQENPEGCLSIVREKLYKGISWVEVEAKVETRNWMQCKSKWTEILTKRMTNGRDVYRGVNALQAKVNLIERLYEINVEDANEIDWEDLASAIGDVPPSYVQSKFYKLKATCVPFWQKKTFPEIIDYLYETSLPLLKEKLEKKVEERGRELQTPAAPKRVFLFQDIFRCDEDSEGEDGAGGS
;
A
#
# COMPACT_ATOMS: atom_id res chain seq x y z
N MET A 1 -5.15 -36.22 11.64
CA MET A 1 -6.50 -35.63 11.61
C MET A 1 -7.49 -36.76 11.71
N SER A 2 -8.26 -36.79 12.79
CA SER A 2 -9.31 -37.79 13.01
C SER A 2 -10.62 -37.36 12.30
N PRO A 3 -11.52 -38.29 11.98
CA PRO A 3 -12.83 -37.98 11.37
C PRO A 3 -13.70 -37.02 12.19
N GLN A 4 -13.48 -36.95 13.51
CA GLN A 4 -14.16 -36.04 14.42
C GLN A 4 -13.64 -34.60 14.27
N ASP A 5 -12.32 -34.43 14.11
CA ASP A 5 -11.69 -33.13 13.82
C ASP A 5 -12.21 -32.56 12.50
N LEU A 6 -12.39 -33.41 11.48
CA LEU A 6 -12.93 -32.98 10.18
C LEU A 6 -14.36 -32.48 10.28
N LYS A 7 -15.22 -33.16 11.06
CA LYS A 7 -16.61 -32.72 11.28
C LYS A 7 -16.70 -31.41 12.06
N GLU A 8 -15.84 -31.21 13.05
CA GLU A 8 -15.82 -29.97 13.83
C GLU A 8 -15.39 -28.77 12.97
N VAL A 9 -14.39 -28.97 12.10
CA VAL A 9 -13.95 -27.95 11.15
C VAL A 9 -15.07 -27.60 10.16
N ASP A 10 -15.79 -28.61 9.65
CA ASP A 10 -16.92 -28.42 8.73
C ASP A 10 -18.10 -27.67 9.38
N SER A 11 -18.42 -27.98 10.64
CA SER A 11 -19.45 -27.26 11.41
C SER A 11 -19.06 -25.80 11.67
N LYS A 12 -17.79 -25.53 12.01
CA LYS A 12 -17.29 -24.15 12.19
C LYS A 12 -17.28 -23.35 10.89
N LEU A 13 -16.99 -23.99 9.76
CA LEU A 13 -17.09 -23.38 8.43
C LEU A 13 -18.54 -23.06 8.04
N GLN A 14 -19.52 -23.85 8.50
CA GLN A 14 -20.94 -23.56 8.30
C GLN A 14 -21.46 -22.43 9.19
N GLU A 15 -20.99 -22.33 10.45
CA GLU A 15 -21.47 -21.32 11.41
C GLU A 15 -20.82 -19.93 11.19
N ASN A 16 -19.55 -19.87 10.82
CA ASN A 16 -18.85 -18.61 10.51
C ASN A 16 -17.78 -18.80 9.41
N PRO A 17 -18.19 -18.89 8.14
CA PRO A 17 -17.27 -19.09 7.03
C PRO A 17 -16.24 -17.96 6.93
N GLU A 18 -16.63 -16.69 7.12
CA GLU A 18 -15.73 -15.54 6.98
C GLU A 18 -14.67 -15.44 8.08
N GLY A 19 -14.97 -15.97 9.27
CA GLY A 19 -14.03 -16.05 10.40
C GLY A 19 -12.97 -17.16 10.26
N CYS A 20 -13.22 -18.15 9.40
CA CYS A 20 -12.32 -19.28 9.17
C CYS A 20 -11.61 -19.25 7.81
N LEU A 21 -12.15 -18.52 6.83
CA LEU A 21 -11.58 -18.42 5.50
C LEU A 21 -10.40 -17.44 5.46
N SER A 22 -9.38 -17.82 4.68
CA SER A 22 -8.18 -17.01 4.49
C SER A 22 -7.81 -16.89 3.01
N ILE A 23 -7.26 -15.73 2.64
CA ILE A 23 -6.85 -15.39 1.28
C ILE A 23 -5.36 -15.05 1.26
N VAL A 24 -4.66 -15.60 0.26
CA VAL A 24 -3.26 -15.24 -0.01
C VAL A 24 -3.23 -13.79 -0.49
N ARG A 25 -2.31 -13.00 0.08
CA ARG A 25 -2.12 -11.57 -0.20
C ARG A 25 -2.25 -11.23 -1.68
N GLU A 26 -1.52 -11.92 -2.54
CA GLU A 26 -1.46 -11.63 -3.97
C GLU A 26 -2.81 -11.74 -4.67
N LYS A 27 -3.71 -12.62 -4.20
CA LYS A 27 -5.05 -12.78 -4.78
C LYS A 27 -5.95 -11.56 -4.55
N LEU A 28 -5.55 -10.64 -3.66
CA LEU A 28 -6.25 -9.39 -3.42
C LEU A 28 -6.01 -8.36 -4.52
N TYR A 29 -5.04 -8.54 -5.42
CA TYR A 29 -4.75 -7.55 -6.47
C TYR A 29 -4.22 -8.14 -7.78
N LYS A 30 -3.64 -9.35 -7.77
CA LYS A 30 -3.21 -10.07 -8.97
C LYS A 30 -4.36 -10.91 -9.54
N GLY A 31 -4.54 -10.86 -10.86
CA GLY A 31 -5.51 -11.69 -11.58
C GLY A 31 -6.98 -11.25 -11.48
N ILE A 32 -7.25 -10.04 -10.98
CA ILE A 32 -8.62 -9.48 -10.93
C ILE A 32 -9.01 -8.94 -12.31
N SER A 33 -10.11 -9.46 -12.87
CA SER A 33 -10.74 -8.91 -14.07
C SER A 33 -11.58 -7.69 -13.69
N TRP A 34 -11.00 -6.49 -13.82
CA TRP A 34 -11.70 -5.25 -13.47
C TRP A 34 -12.90 -4.95 -14.36
N VAL A 35 -12.94 -5.51 -15.57
CA VAL A 35 -14.08 -5.44 -16.48
C VAL A 35 -15.26 -6.27 -15.95
N GLU A 36 -15.00 -7.45 -15.39
CA GLU A 36 -16.05 -8.25 -14.72
C GLU A 36 -16.53 -7.57 -13.43
N VAL A 37 -15.62 -6.93 -12.69
CA VAL A 37 -15.99 -6.14 -11.51
C VAL A 37 -16.89 -4.96 -11.91
N GLU A 38 -16.51 -4.21 -12.94
CA GLU A 38 -17.35 -3.14 -13.51
C GLU A 38 -18.74 -3.66 -13.90
N ALA A 39 -18.81 -4.79 -14.60
CA ALA A 39 -20.08 -5.40 -15.00
C ALA A 39 -20.97 -5.79 -13.81
N LYS A 40 -20.38 -6.12 -12.65
CA LYS A 40 -21.13 -6.43 -11.41
C LYS A 40 -21.47 -5.19 -10.58
N VAL A 41 -20.64 -4.15 -10.62
CA VAL A 41 -20.84 -2.91 -9.86
C VAL A 41 -21.83 -1.97 -10.57
N GLU A 42 -21.89 -2.03 -11.91
CA GLU A 42 -22.81 -1.35 -12.84
C GLU A 42 -22.76 0.19 -12.84
N THR A 43 -22.33 0.81 -11.74
CA THR A 43 -22.39 2.25 -11.46
C THR A 43 -21.05 2.97 -11.63
N ARG A 44 -19.97 2.21 -11.84
CA ARG A 44 -18.58 2.68 -11.90
C ARG A 44 -17.81 1.91 -12.95
N ASN A 45 -16.93 2.59 -13.68
CA ASN A 45 -16.07 1.93 -14.66
C ASN A 45 -14.94 1.14 -13.99
N TRP A 46 -14.26 0.27 -14.75
CA TRP A 46 -13.21 -0.61 -14.23
C TRP A 46 -12.04 0.15 -13.59
N MET A 47 -11.67 1.33 -14.09
CA MET A 47 -10.59 2.15 -13.50
C MET A 47 -10.99 2.69 -12.12
N GLN A 48 -12.23 3.16 -11.99
CA GLN A 48 -12.80 3.63 -10.72
C GLN A 48 -12.88 2.47 -9.71
N CYS A 49 -13.33 1.29 -10.14
CA CYS A 49 -13.38 0.09 -9.31
C CYS A 49 -11.99 -0.30 -8.80
N LYS A 50 -10.98 -0.35 -9.70
CA LYS A 50 -9.59 -0.66 -9.34
C LYS A 50 -8.99 0.33 -8.35
N SER A 51 -9.23 1.62 -8.60
CA SER A 51 -8.74 2.70 -7.73
C SER A 51 -9.37 2.61 -6.34
N LYS A 52 -10.70 2.49 -6.27
CA LYS A 52 -11.42 2.39 -4.99
C LYS A 52 -11.07 1.11 -4.23
N TRP A 53 -10.92 -0.02 -4.91
CA TRP A 53 -10.45 -1.25 -4.29
C TRP A 53 -9.04 -1.10 -3.72
N THR A 54 -8.12 -0.45 -4.43
CA THR A 54 -6.76 -0.21 -3.91
C THR A 54 -6.78 0.64 -2.63
N GLU A 55 -7.66 1.65 -2.57
CA GLU A 55 -7.87 2.48 -1.37
C GLU A 55 -8.42 1.64 -0.20
N ILE A 56 -9.50 0.89 -0.42
CA ILE A 56 -10.11 0.00 0.56
C ILE A 56 -9.07 -1.00 1.08
N LEU A 57 -8.42 -1.71 0.15
CA LEU A 57 -7.45 -2.73 0.47
C LEU A 57 -6.27 -2.17 1.27
N THR A 58 -5.75 -0.99 0.90
CA THR A 58 -4.70 -0.32 1.68
C THR A 58 -5.16 -0.08 3.12
N LYS A 59 -6.37 0.50 3.31
CA LYS A 59 -6.94 0.75 4.64
C LYS A 59 -7.10 -0.55 5.44
N ARG A 60 -7.55 -1.64 4.82
CA ARG A 60 -7.73 -2.94 5.48
C ARG A 60 -6.39 -3.57 5.87
N MET A 61 -5.42 -3.60 4.97
CA MET A 61 -4.11 -4.20 5.23
C MET A 61 -3.31 -3.45 6.31
N THR A 62 -3.44 -2.12 6.37
CA THR A 62 -2.76 -1.32 7.40
C THR A 62 -3.52 -1.28 8.73
N ASN A 63 -4.67 -1.96 8.84
CA ASN A 63 -5.61 -1.85 9.96
C ASN A 63 -6.02 -0.39 10.24
N GLY A 64 -6.23 0.40 9.18
CA GLY A 64 -6.57 1.83 9.27
C GLY A 64 -5.43 2.75 9.71
N ARG A 65 -4.21 2.22 9.93
CA ARG A 65 -3.07 3.06 10.30
C ARG A 65 -2.67 3.97 9.15
N ASP A 66 -2.33 5.19 9.51
CA ASP A 66 -1.81 6.17 8.55
C ASP A 66 -0.31 5.98 8.33
N VAL A 67 0.01 5.08 7.40
CA VAL A 67 1.38 4.72 7.01
C VAL A 67 2.07 5.79 6.14
N TYR A 68 1.34 6.80 5.66
CA TYR A 68 1.88 7.80 4.72
C TYR A 68 1.36 9.23 5.01
N ARG A 69 1.32 9.62 6.30
CA ARG A 69 1.08 11.02 6.73
C ARG A 69 2.16 11.48 7.70
N GLY A 70 2.42 12.78 7.72
CA GLY A 70 3.27 13.41 8.75
C GLY A 70 4.70 12.85 8.75
N VAL A 71 5.17 12.40 9.91
CA VAL A 71 6.50 11.80 10.08
C VAL A 71 6.62 10.44 9.37
N ASN A 72 5.55 9.63 9.38
CA ASN A 72 5.50 8.35 8.68
C ASN A 72 5.69 8.52 7.17
N ALA A 73 5.09 9.57 6.58
CA ALA A 73 5.30 9.89 5.17
C ALA A 73 6.76 10.23 4.84
N LEU A 74 7.48 10.91 5.73
CA LEU A 74 8.89 11.23 5.52
C LEU A 74 9.75 9.97 5.65
N GLN A 75 9.52 9.16 6.69
CA GLN A 75 10.20 7.88 6.87
C GLN A 75 9.98 6.95 5.67
N ALA A 76 8.73 6.81 5.21
CA ALA A 76 8.39 5.97 4.08
C ALA A 76 9.10 6.42 2.79
N LYS A 77 9.25 7.74 2.56
CA LYS A 77 10.01 8.27 1.41
C LYS A 77 11.50 7.96 1.53
N VAL A 78 12.09 8.17 2.72
CA VAL A 78 13.50 7.87 2.98
C VAL A 78 13.78 6.39 2.70
N ASN A 79 13.01 5.50 3.34
CA ASN A 79 13.15 4.05 3.15
C ASN A 79 12.97 3.64 1.69
N LEU A 80 12.00 4.22 0.99
CA LEU A 80 11.73 3.89 -0.41
C LEU A 80 12.90 4.28 -1.31
N ILE A 81 13.50 5.47 -1.12
CA ILE A 81 14.65 5.91 -1.91
C ILE A 81 15.86 5.03 -1.64
N GLU A 82 16.17 4.75 -0.36
CA GLU A 82 17.30 3.89 0.00
C GLU A 82 17.18 2.50 -0.62
N ARG A 83 15.99 1.88 -0.52
CA ARG A 83 15.75 0.55 -1.06
C ARG A 83 15.77 0.52 -2.59
N LEU A 84 15.24 1.55 -3.26
CA LEU A 84 15.31 1.65 -4.72
C LEU A 84 16.75 1.80 -5.22
N TYR A 85 17.57 2.57 -4.50
CA TYR A 85 19.00 2.74 -4.81
C TYR A 85 19.78 1.44 -4.59
N GLU A 86 19.50 0.70 -3.51
CA GLU A 86 20.11 -0.62 -3.24
C GLU A 86 19.79 -1.66 -4.31
N ILE A 87 18.57 -1.66 -4.85
CA ILE A 87 18.13 -2.59 -5.90
C ILE A 87 18.89 -2.35 -7.22
N ASN A 88 19.23 -1.09 -7.52
CA ASN A 88 20.07 -0.69 -8.66
C ASN A 88 19.71 -1.38 -10.00
N VAL A 89 18.47 -1.19 -10.44
CA VAL A 89 17.94 -1.71 -11.71
C VAL A 89 17.84 -0.63 -12.78
N GLU A 90 17.83 -1.06 -14.05
CA GLU A 90 17.79 -0.15 -15.21
C GLU A 90 16.38 0.33 -15.55
N ASP A 91 15.35 -0.42 -15.14
CA ASP A 91 13.95 -0.10 -15.46
C ASP A 91 13.00 -0.40 -14.30
N ALA A 92 11.94 0.40 -14.18
CA ALA A 92 10.91 0.26 -13.15
C ALA A 92 10.14 -1.07 -13.21
N ASN A 93 10.14 -1.75 -14.37
CA ASN A 93 9.49 -3.05 -14.57
C ASN A 93 10.29 -4.21 -13.96
N GLU A 94 11.59 -4.01 -13.70
CA GLU A 94 12.46 -5.02 -13.07
C GLU A 94 12.32 -5.04 -11.54
N ILE A 95 11.61 -4.06 -10.98
CA ILE A 95 11.40 -3.92 -9.55
C ILE A 95 10.34 -4.89 -9.06
N ASP A 96 10.70 -5.66 -8.03
CA ASP A 96 9.71 -6.34 -7.20
C ASP A 96 9.05 -5.34 -6.24
N TRP A 97 7.93 -4.78 -6.70
CA TRP A 97 7.12 -3.84 -5.92
C TRP A 97 6.44 -4.49 -4.71
N GLU A 98 6.39 -5.82 -4.64
CA GLU A 98 5.92 -6.55 -3.47
C GLU A 98 6.92 -6.43 -2.32
N ASP A 99 8.21 -6.65 -2.61
CA ASP A 99 9.28 -6.52 -1.62
C ASP A 99 9.44 -5.09 -1.11
N LEU A 100 9.21 -4.10 -1.99
CA LEU A 100 9.22 -2.69 -1.58
C LEU A 100 8.03 -2.27 -0.71
N ALA A 101 6.94 -3.05 -0.66
CA ALA A 101 5.81 -2.72 0.20
C ALA A 101 6.19 -2.66 1.68
N SER A 102 7.22 -3.42 2.10
CA SER A 102 7.71 -3.39 3.48
C SER A 102 8.36 -2.05 3.86
N ALA A 103 8.83 -1.26 2.89
CA ALA A 103 9.45 0.05 3.17
C ALA A 103 8.43 1.08 3.68
N ILE A 104 7.17 0.94 3.28
CA ILE A 104 6.04 1.81 3.66
C ILE A 104 5.21 1.18 4.79
N GLY A 105 5.06 -0.16 4.76
CA GLY A 105 4.38 -0.95 5.79
C GLY A 105 3.09 -1.56 5.27
N ASP A 106 3.00 -2.89 5.31
CA ASP A 106 1.87 -3.75 4.89
C ASP A 106 0.84 -3.12 3.90
N VAL A 107 1.31 -2.63 2.73
CA VAL A 107 0.48 -2.01 1.68
C VAL A 107 0.48 -2.81 0.36
N PRO A 108 -0.48 -2.61 -0.55
CA PRO A 108 -0.43 -3.18 -1.90
C PRO A 108 0.72 -2.61 -2.74
N PRO A 109 1.31 -3.38 -3.69
CA PRO A 109 2.36 -2.90 -4.59
C PRO A 109 1.97 -1.66 -5.41
N SER A 110 0.72 -1.60 -5.88
CA SER A 110 0.19 -0.45 -6.63
C SER A 110 0.19 0.85 -5.81
N TYR A 111 0.05 0.74 -4.49
CA TYR A 111 0.17 1.88 -3.59
C TYR A 111 1.61 2.41 -3.56
N VAL A 112 2.60 1.51 -3.45
CA VAL A 112 4.03 1.85 -3.49
C VAL A 112 4.39 2.54 -4.80
N GLN A 113 3.96 1.98 -5.94
CA GLN A 113 4.16 2.58 -7.27
C GLN A 113 3.58 3.99 -7.36
N SER A 114 2.36 4.21 -6.83
CA SER A 114 1.74 5.53 -6.78
C SER A 114 2.53 6.51 -5.92
N LYS A 115 3.08 6.07 -4.78
CA LYS A 115 3.94 6.91 -3.93
C LYS A 115 5.26 7.23 -4.59
N PHE A 116 5.90 6.26 -5.24
CA PHE A 116 7.11 6.47 -6.01
C PHE A 116 6.87 7.47 -7.16
N TYR A 117 5.79 7.30 -7.93
CA TYR A 117 5.45 8.23 -9.01
C TYR A 117 5.29 9.66 -8.50
N LYS A 118 4.56 9.86 -7.39
CA LYS A 118 4.42 11.18 -6.77
C LYS A 118 5.77 11.73 -6.30
N LEU A 119 6.58 10.91 -5.62
CA LEU A 119 7.91 11.28 -5.15
C LEU A 119 8.79 11.76 -6.31
N LYS A 120 8.91 10.93 -7.35
CA LYS A 120 9.62 11.26 -8.60
C LYS A 120 9.12 12.58 -9.18
N ALA A 121 7.82 12.73 -9.38
CA ALA A 121 7.23 13.91 -10.01
C ALA A 121 7.42 15.20 -9.19
N THR A 122 7.50 15.10 -7.86
CA THR A 122 7.67 16.26 -6.98
C THR A 122 9.11 16.62 -6.70
N CYS A 123 10.03 15.64 -6.70
CA CYS A 123 11.40 15.84 -6.23
C CYS A 123 12.40 15.94 -7.38
N VAL A 124 12.15 15.31 -8.53
CA VAL A 124 13.13 15.20 -9.62
C VAL A 124 12.79 16.19 -10.74
N PRO A 125 13.63 17.22 -10.96
CA PRO A 125 13.44 18.18 -12.05
C PRO A 125 13.55 17.50 -13.41
N PHE A 126 12.65 17.84 -14.33
CA PHE A 126 12.63 17.35 -15.71
C PHE A 126 12.73 15.82 -15.82
N TRP A 127 12.13 15.09 -14.87
CA TRP A 127 12.23 13.63 -14.77
C TRP A 127 11.80 12.89 -16.05
N GLN A 128 10.95 13.50 -16.89
CA GLN A 128 10.54 12.91 -18.18
C GLN A 128 11.69 12.79 -19.19
N LYS A 129 12.79 13.52 -18.97
CA LYS A 129 13.99 13.50 -19.82
C LYS A 129 15.14 12.69 -19.19
N LYS A 130 14.88 11.99 -18.09
CA LYS A 130 15.86 11.19 -17.37
C LYS A 130 15.54 9.71 -17.51
N THR A 131 16.59 8.91 -17.56
CA THR A 131 16.52 7.46 -17.41
C THR A 131 16.11 7.09 -15.99
N PHE A 132 15.71 5.83 -15.77
CA PHE A 132 15.33 5.37 -14.45
C PHE A 132 16.50 5.47 -13.45
N PRO A 133 17.74 5.02 -13.76
CA PRO A 133 18.88 5.21 -12.86
C PRO A 133 19.17 6.67 -12.53
N GLU A 134 19.17 7.58 -13.51
CA GLU A 134 19.40 9.02 -13.25
C GLU A 134 18.34 9.62 -12.31
N ILE A 135 17.10 9.11 -12.33
CA ILE A 135 16.04 9.52 -11.42
C ILE A 135 16.33 9.01 -10.01
N ILE A 136 16.75 7.75 -9.87
CA ILE A 136 17.07 7.14 -8.57
C ILE A 136 18.32 7.79 -7.96
N ASP A 137 19.37 8.02 -8.75
CA ASP A 137 20.58 8.73 -8.33
C ASP A 137 20.24 10.13 -7.82
N TYR A 138 19.45 10.90 -8.57
CA TYR A 138 19.03 12.24 -8.12
C TYR A 138 18.23 12.18 -6.81
N LEU A 139 17.31 11.21 -6.69
CA LEU A 139 16.55 11.03 -5.45
C LEU A 139 17.48 10.72 -4.27
N TYR A 140 18.47 9.86 -4.47
CA TYR A 140 19.42 9.45 -3.44
C TYR A 140 20.42 10.55 -3.07
N GLU A 141 21.04 11.19 -4.05
CA GLU A 141 22.10 12.18 -3.81
C GLU A 141 21.55 13.54 -3.37
N THR A 142 20.41 13.96 -3.93
CA THR A 142 19.87 15.31 -3.71
C THR A 142 18.64 15.32 -2.80
N SER A 143 17.68 14.42 -3.02
CA SER A 143 16.39 14.49 -2.31
C SER A 143 16.45 13.83 -0.93
N LEU A 144 17.19 12.72 -0.80
CA LEU A 144 17.30 11.94 0.44
C LEU A 144 17.87 12.75 1.60
N PRO A 145 18.97 13.52 1.47
CA PRO A 145 19.51 14.30 2.59
C PRO A 145 18.51 15.32 3.15
N LEU A 146 17.79 16.02 2.26
CA LEU A 146 16.75 16.99 2.64
C LEU A 146 15.57 16.32 3.35
N LEU A 147 15.21 15.11 2.93
CA LEU A 147 14.15 14.34 3.57
C LEU A 147 14.58 13.83 4.95
N LYS A 148 15.83 13.38 5.12
CA LYS A 148 16.41 12.96 6.41
C LYS A 148 16.48 14.12 7.39
N GLU A 149 17.01 15.27 6.99
CA GLU A 149 17.05 16.47 7.83
C GLU A 149 15.65 16.90 8.28
N LYS A 150 14.67 16.88 7.35
CA LYS A 150 13.28 17.23 7.66
C LYS A 150 12.61 16.20 8.59
N LEU A 151 12.98 14.94 8.48
CA LEU A 151 12.50 13.88 9.36
C LEU A 151 13.04 14.08 10.78
N GLU A 152 14.34 14.29 10.92
CA GLU A 152 15.02 14.53 12.20
C GLU A 152 14.38 15.71 12.96
N LYS A 153 14.27 16.87 12.31
CA LYS A 153 13.62 18.05 12.90
C LYS A 153 12.20 17.76 13.39
N LYS A 154 11.41 17.02 12.59
CA LYS A 154 10.03 16.69 12.96
C LYS A 154 9.91 15.64 14.06
N VAL A 155 10.91 14.79 14.23
CA VAL A 155 10.98 13.80 15.32
C VAL A 155 11.30 14.54 16.62
N GLU A 156 12.29 15.42 16.60
CA GLU A 156 12.67 16.28 17.73
C GLU A 156 11.51 17.18 18.19
N GLU A 157 10.85 17.88 17.27
CA GLU A 157 9.73 18.79 17.57
C GLU A 157 8.53 18.08 18.22
N ARG A 158 8.29 16.81 17.88
CA ARG A 158 7.08 16.09 18.32
C ARG A 158 7.31 15.12 19.46
N GLY A 159 8.56 14.84 19.84
CA GLY A 159 8.89 13.80 20.80
C GLY A 159 8.26 12.44 20.48
N ARG A 160 8.00 12.16 19.19
CA ARG A 160 7.29 10.96 18.74
C ARG A 160 8.29 9.89 18.33
N GLU A 161 8.07 8.68 18.82
CA GLU A 161 8.74 7.49 18.31
C GLU A 161 8.33 7.22 16.85
N LEU A 162 9.32 6.83 16.05
CA LEU A 162 9.12 6.41 14.68
C LEU A 162 8.32 5.10 14.67
N GLN A 163 7.20 5.09 13.95
CA GLN A 163 6.50 3.84 13.72
C GLN A 163 7.32 3.00 12.75
N THR A 164 7.77 1.83 13.22
CA THR A 164 8.42 0.87 12.33
C THR A 164 7.39 0.37 11.31
N PRO A 165 7.70 0.38 10.00
CA PRO A 165 6.83 -0.19 8.99
C PRO A 165 6.48 -1.63 9.33
N ALA A 166 5.20 -1.97 9.25
CA ALA A 166 4.76 -3.34 9.51
C ALA A 166 5.21 -4.27 8.38
N ALA A 167 5.74 -5.44 8.75
CA ALA A 167 6.09 -6.47 7.79
C ALA A 167 4.85 -6.89 6.97
N PRO A 168 4.96 -7.04 5.64
CA PRO A 168 3.86 -7.50 4.81
C PRO A 168 3.33 -8.86 5.23
N LYS A 169 2.01 -8.96 5.51
CA LYS A 169 1.37 -10.25 5.77
C LYS A 169 1.23 -11.05 4.47
N ARG A 170 1.50 -12.35 4.54
CA ARG A 170 1.33 -13.28 3.39
C ARG A 170 -0.11 -13.75 3.19
N VAL A 171 -0.89 -13.80 4.28
CA VAL A 171 -2.25 -14.31 4.31
C VAL A 171 -3.11 -13.37 5.15
N PHE A 172 -4.35 -13.14 4.71
CA PHE A 172 -5.36 -12.35 5.41
C PHE A 172 -6.59 -13.21 5.67
N LEU A 173 -7.27 -12.99 6.80
CA LEU A 173 -8.60 -13.57 7.00
C LEU A 173 -9.61 -12.83 6.11
N PHE A 174 -10.62 -13.54 5.63
CA PHE A 174 -11.68 -12.94 4.82
C PHE A 174 -12.38 -11.83 5.59
N GLN A 175 -12.71 -12.11 6.86
CA GLN A 175 -13.24 -11.08 7.74
C GLN A 175 -12.34 -9.85 7.77
N ASP A 176 -11.01 -9.89 7.74
CA ASP A 176 -10.20 -8.66 7.84
C ASP A 176 -10.26 -7.77 6.60
N ILE A 177 -10.61 -8.34 5.44
CA ILE A 177 -10.59 -7.63 4.16
C ILE A 177 -12.01 -7.27 3.71
N PHE A 178 -12.95 -8.21 3.79
CA PHE A 178 -14.25 -8.13 3.13
C PHE A 178 -15.40 -7.72 4.07
N ARG A 179 -15.14 -6.99 5.16
CA ARG A 179 -16.22 -6.45 6.01
C ARG A 179 -17.00 -5.38 5.26
N CYS A 180 -18.32 -5.39 5.39
CA CYS A 180 -19.14 -4.22 5.10
C CYS A 180 -18.92 -3.19 6.21
N ASP A 181 -18.26 -2.08 5.90
CA ASP A 181 -18.34 -0.89 6.75
C ASP A 181 -19.70 -0.24 6.44
N GLU A 182 -20.63 -0.19 7.40
CA GLU A 182 -21.94 0.46 7.19
C GLU A 182 -21.84 1.99 7.00
N ASP A 183 -20.65 2.59 7.12
CA ASP A 183 -20.48 4.04 7.05
C ASP A 183 -19.46 4.46 5.99
N SER A 184 -19.97 4.96 4.86
CA SER A 184 -19.27 5.97 4.06
C SER A 184 -20.26 6.79 3.23
N GLU A 185 -21.32 7.30 3.87
CA GLU A 185 -21.95 8.52 3.38
C GLU A 185 -21.12 9.74 3.80
N GLY A 186 -20.71 10.56 2.82
CA GLY A 186 -20.41 11.97 3.02
C GLY A 186 -18.99 12.34 3.44
N GLU A 187 -18.12 12.62 2.46
CA GLU A 187 -17.23 13.79 2.52
C GLU A 187 -16.85 14.20 1.08
N ASP A 188 -17.85 14.73 0.37
CA ASP A 188 -17.63 15.57 -0.80
C ASP A 188 -17.47 17.02 -0.33
N GLY A 189 -16.29 17.59 -0.58
CA GLY A 189 -16.11 18.99 -0.95
C GLY A 189 -16.18 20.07 0.14
N ALA A 190 -15.01 20.58 0.53
CA ALA A 190 -14.76 22.02 0.52
C ALA A 190 -13.25 22.30 0.48
N GLY A 191 -12.74 22.56 -0.72
CA GLY A 191 -11.53 23.34 -0.90
C GLY A 191 -11.87 24.84 -0.93
N GLY A 192 -10.93 25.67 -0.49
CA GLY A 192 -10.77 27.04 -0.96
C GLY A 192 -11.34 28.14 -0.06
N SER A 193 -10.50 28.67 0.83
CA SER A 193 -9.81 29.96 0.66
C SER A 193 -8.75 30.12 1.74
#